data_AF-A0A9P3HKR7-F1
#
_entry.id   AF-A0A9P3HKR7-F1
#
_cell.length_a   1.000
_cell.length_b   1.000
_cell.length_c   1.000
_cell.angle_alpha   90.00
_cell.angle_beta   90.00
_cell.angle_gamma   90.00
#
_symmetry.space_group_name_H-M   'P 1'
#
loop_
_entity.id
_entity.type
_entity.pdbx_description
1 polymer ?
#
loop_
_entity_poly.entity_id
_entity_poly.type
_entity_poly.pdbx_seq_one_letter_code
_entity_poly.pdbx_strand_id
1 'polypeptide(L)'
;MSMAADMLTLHCLISGEPASSAFKIRIVNTDADVDDLKDSIVLKAPRALDRIDANKLILWRATIPADETADKKRKITIDALENKTQLDNPRTRLSKIFPENPDESTYIVVERPKVAFPHAPTIQIPRRPDGPLDILQIIKAVLPFFDRSFMTNVSRWSYKEARHVVVQGSLETLVPRESVYEGELLRILANWLSAEMQVTNQYHITGTGQSHYFCDVVVDPENNPIPVELMATGTTTDFEAHVVKTIMYKRLLGATEAWLINFTMEDKYSQHAKWPTDEELKGGLSVIHVCHNQDFSNVQLLAKFSNSSDETIEVQAEMLNGVWN
;
A
#
# COMPACT_ATOMS: atom_id res chain seq x y z
N MET A 1 -8.45 -44.83 31.73
CA MET A 1 -7.99 -43.55 32.31
C MET A 1 -8.15 -42.49 31.24
N SER A 2 -9.03 -41.52 31.46
CA SER A 2 -9.18 -40.36 30.58
C SER A 2 -7.95 -39.47 30.76
N MET A 3 -7.06 -39.40 29.77
CA MET A 3 -6.05 -38.34 29.74
C MET A 3 -6.81 -37.03 29.48
N ALA A 4 -6.89 -36.16 30.48
CA ALA A 4 -7.24 -34.78 30.20
C ALA A 4 -6.17 -34.24 29.23
N ALA A 5 -6.60 -33.73 28.07
CA ALA A 5 -5.68 -33.11 27.13
C ALA A 5 -4.96 -31.96 27.87
N ASP A 6 -3.63 -32.03 27.94
CA ASP A 6 -2.83 -30.97 28.53
C ASP A 6 -2.95 -29.74 27.62
N MET A 7 -3.61 -28.70 28.12
CA MET A 7 -3.95 -27.51 27.34
C MET A 7 -2.99 -26.38 27.68
N LEU A 8 -2.13 -26.02 26.73
CA LEU A 8 -1.23 -24.89 26.86
C LEU A 8 -1.99 -23.60 26.53
N THR A 9 -1.95 -22.62 27.44
CA THR A 9 -2.46 -21.28 27.19
C THR A 9 -1.29 -20.32 26.95
N LEU A 10 -1.25 -19.70 25.77
CA LEU A 10 -0.23 -18.74 25.37
C LEU A 10 -0.84 -17.36 25.17
N HIS A 11 -0.10 -16.34 25.59
CA HIS A 11 -0.44 -14.95 25.33
C HIS A 11 0.30 -14.48 24.08
N CYS A 12 -0.42 -14.11 23.03
CA CYS A 12 0.13 -13.65 21.77
C CYS A 12 -0.03 -12.13 21.66
N LEU A 13 0.98 -11.45 21.15
CA LEU A 13 0.97 -10.02 20.89
C LEU A 13 1.55 -9.76 19.50
N ILE A 14 0.91 -8.93 18.68
CA ILE A 14 1.49 -8.53 17.40
C ILE A 14 2.54 -7.45 17.65
N SER A 15 3.74 -7.61 17.09
CA SER A 15 4.81 -6.62 17.21
C SER A 15 4.34 -5.25 16.67
N GLY A 16 4.54 -4.20 17.47
CA GLY A 16 4.09 -2.84 17.20
C GLY A 16 2.74 -2.48 17.84
N GLU A 17 2.06 -3.41 18.50
CA GLU A 17 0.81 -3.17 19.22
C GLU A 17 1.05 -3.04 20.74
N PRO A 18 0.15 -2.39 21.49
CA PRO A 18 0.28 -2.30 22.95
C PRO A 18 -0.05 -3.63 23.63
N ALA A 19 0.54 -3.91 24.79
CA ALA A 19 0.30 -5.15 25.55
C ALA A 19 -1.20 -5.42 25.82
N SER A 20 -2.01 -4.37 25.93
CA SER A 20 -3.47 -4.45 26.10
C SER A 20 -4.22 -5.11 24.93
N SER A 21 -3.60 -5.20 23.75
CA SER A 21 -4.12 -5.88 22.56
C SER A 21 -3.82 -7.39 22.55
N ALA A 22 -3.03 -7.89 23.50
CA ALA A 22 -2.65 -9.28 23.53
C ALA A 22 -3.87 -10.21 23.61
N PHE A 23 -3.80 -11.32 22.88
CA PHE A 23 -4.88 -12.30 22.78
C PHE A 23 -4.39 -13.68 23.19
N LYS A 24 -5.32 -14.50 23.69
CA LYS A 24 -5.01 -15.85 24.18
C LYS A 24 -5.20 -16.89 23.07
N ILE A 25 -4.21 -17.75 22.92
CA ILE A 25 -4.29 -19.01 22.18
C ILE A 25 -4.33 -20.15 23.18
N ARG A 26 -5.22 -21.11 22.93
CA ARG A 26 -5.30 -22.36 23.68
C ARG A 26 -5.06 -23.49 22.70
N ILE A 27 -4.03 -24.28 22.94
CA ILE A 27 -3.60 -25.35 22.05
C ILE A 27 -3.28 -26.61 22.86
N VAL A 28 -3.52 -27.77 22.27
CA VAL A 28 -3.24 -29.06 22.92
C VAL A 28 -1.73 -29.30 22.93
N ASN A 29 -1.12 -29.31 24.11
CA ASN A 29 0.33 -29.30 24.31
C ASN A 29 1.01 -30.62 23.92
N THR A 30 0.29 -31.75 23.98
CA THR A 30 0.88 -33.09 23.91
C THR A 30 1.57 -33.39 22.58
N ASP A 31 1.08 -32.83 21.47
CA ASP A 31 1.65 -33.06 20.13
C ASP A 31 1.75 -31.81 19.25
N ALA A 32 1.27 -30.65 19.69
CA ALA A 32 1.36 -29.43 18.89
C ALA A 32 2.81 -28.95 18.73
N ASP A 33 3.13 -28.44 17.56
CA ASP A 33 4.40 -27.79 17.25
C ASP A 33 4.25 -26.30 16.94
N VAL A 34 5.33 -25.68 16.48
CA VAL A 34 5.37 -24.25 16.17
C VAL A 34 4.53 -23.95 14.91
N ASP A 35 4.37 -24.90 13.99
CA ASP A 35 3.54 -24.74 12.80
C ASP A 35 2.05 -24.69 13.19
N ASP A 36 1.61 -25.63 14.02
CA ASP A 36 0.23 -25.64 14.57
C ASP A 36 -0.10 -24.34 15.33
N LEU A 37 0.90 -23.77 16.02
CA LEU A 37 0.77 -22.48 16.70
C LEU A 37 0.60 -21.33 15.70
N LYS A 38 1.35 -21.32 14.60
CA LYS A 38 1.22 -20.28 13.56
C LYS A 38 -0.18 -20.31 12.93
N ASP A 39 -0.68 -21.50 12.61
CA ASP A 39 -2.04 -21.68 12.08
C ASP A 39 -3.09 -21.16 13.07
N SER A 40 -2.95 -21.52 14.35
CA SER A 40 -3.84 -21.07 15.41
C SER A 40 -3.86 -19.54 15.57
N ILE A 41 -2.69 -18.89 15.40
CA ILE A 41 -2.55 -17.44 15.48
C ILE A 41 -3.25 -16.75 14.30
N VAL A 42 -3.04 -17.21 13.07
CA VAL A 42 -3.72 -16.64 11.88
C VAL A 42 -5.23 -16.76 12.00
N LEU A 43 -5.73 -17.93 12.42
CA LEU A 43 -7.16 -18.16 12.64
C LEU A 43 -7.76 -17.24 13.71
N LYS A 44 -6.98 -16.90 14.74
CA LYS A 44 -7.46 -16.08 15.87
C LYS A 44 -7.41 -14.58 15.57
N ALA A 45 -6.46 -14.14 14.75
CA ALA A 45 -6.23 -12.74 14.44
C ALA A 45 -6.38 -12.41 12.94
N PRO A 46 -7.52 -12.77 12.30
CA PRO A 46 -7.67 -12.70 10.84
C PRO A 46 -7.60 -11.26 10.29
N ARG A 47 -7.95 -10.26 11.11
CA ARG A 47 -7.82 -8.84 10.72
C ARG A 47 -6.38 -8.33 10.80
N ALA A 48 -5.64 -8.74 11.83
CA ALA A 48 -4.28 -8.23 12.07
C ALA A 48 -3.22 -8.92 11.19
N LEU A 49 -3.57 -10.10 10.65
CA LEU A 49 -2.73 -10.98 9.84
C LEU A 49 -3.41 -11.32 8.51
N ASP A 50 -4.30 -10.44 8.02
CA ASP A 50 -4.98 -10.66 6.74
C ASP A 50 -3.96 -10.87 5.62
N ARG A 51 -4.22 -11.86 4.76
CA ARG A 51 -3.35 -12.27 3.62
C ARG A 51 -1.92 -12.70 3.98
N ILE A 52 -1.63 -12.97 5.26
CA ILE A 52 -0.34 -13.52 5.68
C ILE A 52 -0.50 -15.03 5.89
N ASP A 53 0.15 -15.81 5.03
CA ASP A 53 0.25 -17.26 5.23
C ASP A 53 0.94 -17.56 6.56
N ALA A 54 0.40 -18.50 7.33
CA ALA A 54 0.92 -18.88 8.65
C ALA A 54 2.43 -19.20 8.61
N ASN A 55 2.88 -19.89 7.56
CA ASN A 55 4.28 -20.25 7.39
C ASN A 55 5.24 -19.05 7.25
N LYS A 56 4.74 -17.85 6.91
CA LYS A 56 5.53 -16.62 6.80
C LYS A 56 5.68 -15.90 8.14
N LEU A 57 4.85 -16.21 9.14
CA LEU A 57 4.96 -15.59 10.46
C LEU A 57 6.32 -15.87 11.10
N ILE A 58 6.88 -14.85 11.73
CA ILE A 58 8.07 -14.98 12.56
C ILE A 58 7.60 -14.89 14.01
N LEU A 59 7.79 -15.96 14.78
CA LEU A 59 7.36 -16.04 16.16
C LEU A 59 8.55 -15.89 17.11
N TRP A 60 8.35 -15.11 18.18
CA TRP A 60 9.33 -14.90 19.22
C TRP A 60 8.71 -15.22 20.57
N ARG A 61 9.38 -16.05 21.37
CA ARG A 61 9.11 -16.14 22.79
C ARG A 61 9.83 -14.98 23.47
N ALA A 62 9.12 -14.13 24.18
CA ALA A 62 9.73 -13.03 24.91
C ALA A 62 9.07 -12.83 26.28
N THR A 63 9.81 -12.21 27.20
CA THR A 63 9.26 -11.73 28.46
C THR A 63 8.96 -10.25 28.34
N ILE A 64 7.70 -9.85 28.59
CA ILE A 64 7.29 -8.45 28.61
C ILE A 64 7.19 -7.99 30.07
N PRO A 65 7.98 -7.00 30.50
CA PRO A 65 7.94 -6.48 31.86
C PRO A 65 6.58 -5.90 32.28
N ALA A 66 6.24 -6.02 33.56
CA ALA A 66 4.95 -5.59 34.10
C ALA A 66 4.68 -4.08 33.92
N ASP A 67 5.72 -3.25 34.01
CA ASP A 67 5.67 -1.81 33.76
C ASP A 67 5.33 -1.49 32.29
N GLU A 68 5.81 -2.28 31.33
CA GLU A 68 5.40 -2.15 29.93
C GLU A 68 3.95 -2.55 29.72
N THR A 69 3.45 -3.55 30.45
CA THR A 69 2.04 -3.95 30.39
C THR A 69 1.08 -2.96 31.07
N ALA A 70 1.59 -2.13 31.99
CA ALA A 70 0.81 -1.14 32.70
C ALA A 70 0.46 0.07 31.82
N ASP A 71 1.35 0.45 30.90
CA ASP A 71 1.08 1.49 29.91
C ASP A 71 0.29 0.92 28.71
N LYS A 72 -1.04 1.09 28.79
CA LYS A 72 -1.98 0.60 27.77
C LYS A 72 -1.79 1.20 26.38
N LYS A 73 -0.97 2.24 26.21
CA LYS A 73 -0.73 2.92 24.92
C LYS A 73 0.67 2.64 24.35
N ARG A 74 1.61 2.16 25.16
CA ARG A 74 2.98 1.91 24.71
C ARG A 74 3.00 0.74 23.73
N LYS A 75 3.48 1.00 22.50
CA LYS A 75 3.68 -0.03 21.48
C LYS A 75 4.91 -0.86 21.82
N ILE A 76 4.80 -2.18 21.74
CA ILE A 76 5.89 -3.10 22.03
C ILE A 76 6.42 -3.65 20.71
N THR A 77 7.67 -3.37 20.40
CA THR A 77 8.36 -3.88 19.20
C THR A 77 9.36 -4.94 19.60
N ILE A 78 9.51 -5.99 18.79
CA ILE A 78 10.45 -7.07 19.07
C ILE A 78 11.88 -6.56 19.32
N ASP A 79 12.33 -5.52 18.62
CA ASP A 79 13.68 -4.94 18.74
C ASP A 79 13.96 -4.33 20.12
N ALA A 80 12.93 -3.86 20.82
CA ALA A 80 13.05 -3.25 22.15
C ALA A 80 13.14 -4.28 23.28
N LEU A 81 12.82 -5.55 23.02
CA LEU A 81 12.81 -6.61 24.03
C LEU A 81 14.21 -7.24 24.16
N GLU A 82 14.73 -7.24 25.39
CA GLU A 82 16.05 -7.82 25.72
C GLU A 82 15.98 -9.36 25.78
N ASN A 83 14.96 -9.90 26.45
CA ASN A 83 14.81 -11.34 26.67
C ASN A 83 13.86 -11.95 25.63
N LYS A 84 14.39 -12.21 24.43
CA LYS A 84 13.65 -12.83 23.32
C LYS A 84 14.39 -14.03 22.73
N THR A 85 13.62 -15.02 22.29
CA THR A 85 14.11 -16.21 21.59
C THR A 85 13.21 -16.48 20.40
N GLN A 86 13.79 -16.56 19.20
CA GLN A 86 13.03 -16.88 18.00
C GLN A 86 12.59 -18.36 18.02
N LEU A 87 11.35 -18.63 17.59
CA LEU A 87 10.84 -19.98 17.36
C LEU A 87 11.01 -20.29 15.86
N ASP A 88 12.23 -20.63 15.47
CA ASP A 88 12.68 -20.74 14.08
C ASP A 88 12.33 -22.09 13.41
N ASN A 89 12.35 -23.18 14.17
CA ASN A 89 12.07 -24.51 13.67
C ASN A 89 10.57 -24.88 13.85
N PRO A 90 9.78 -24.97 12.76
CA PRO A 90 8.34 -25.24 12.82
C PRO A 90 8.00 -26.57 13.49
N ARG A 91 8.89 -27.57 13.38
CA ARG A 91 8.68 -28.93 13.94
C ARG A 91 8.99 -29.02 15.44
N THR A 92 9.34 -27.90 16.08
CA THR A 92 9.67 -27.92 17.51
C THR A 92 8.38 -28.03 18.31
N ARG A 93 8.23 -29.13 19.05
CA ARG A 93 7.09 -29.33 19.95
C ARG A 93 6.97 -28.21 20.98
N LEU A 94 5.76 -27.69 21.19
CA LEU A 94 5.51 -26.62 22.14
C LEU A 94 5.85 -27.03 23.58
N SER A 95 5.61 -28.30 23.94
CA SER A 95 5.98 -28.88 25.24
C SER A 95 7.49 -28.87 25.54
N LYS A 96 8.35 -28.68 24.54
CA LYS A 96 9.81 -28.49 24.74
C LYS A 96 10.19 -27.03 24.96
N ILE A 97 9.37 -26.10 24.48
CA ILE A 97 9.64 -24.66 24.49
C ILE A 97 9.03 -24.01 25.73
N PHE A 98 7.84 -24.48 26.12
CA PHE A 98 7.03 -23.95 27.20
C PHE A 98 6.87 -24.98 28.32
N PRO A 99 7.01 -24.58 29.59
CA PRO A 99 6.57 -25.41 30.70
C PRO A 99 5.04 -25.56 30.67
N GLU A 100 4.49 -26.56 31.38
CA GLU A 100 3.03 -26.79 31.48
C GLU A 100 2.25 -25.52 31.86
N ASN A 101 2.84 -24.67 32.69
CA ASN A 101 2.31 -23.35 33.03
C ASN A 101 3.35 -22.25 32.76
N PRO A 102 3.30 -21.60 31.59
CA PRO A 102 4.12 -20.43 31.30
C PRO A 102 3.82 -19.29 32.28
N ASP A 103 4.84 -18.52 32.64
CA ASP A 103 4.68 -17.30 33.43
C ASP A 103 3.76 -16.30 32.70
N GLU A 104 2.93 -15.55 33.43
CA GLU A 104 2.02 -14.53 32.88
C GLU A 104 2.74 -13.43 32.10
N SER A 105 4.03 -13.23 32.38
CA SER A 105 4.93 -12.31 31.66
C SER A 105 5.50 -12.91 30.37
N THR A 106 5.23 -14.18 30.06
CA THR A 106 5.68 -14.86 28.84
C THR A 106 4.71 -14.62 27.69
N TYR A 107 5.21 -13.99 26.62
CA TYR A 107 4.45 -13.71 25.41
C TYR A 107 5.05 -14.41 24.20
N ILE A 108 4.18 -14.74 23.25
CA ILE A 108 4.52 -14.97 21.85
C ILE A 108 4.36 -13.65 21.13
N VAL A 109 5.46 -12.98 20.82
CA VAL A 109 5.45 -11.80 19.97
C VAL A 109 5.47 -12.26 18.51
N VAL A 110 4.41 -11.90 17.78
CA VAL A 110 4.22 -12.23 16.36
C VAL A 110 4.79 -11.08 15.55
N GLU A 111 5.90 -11.33 14.87
CA GLU A 111 6.48 -10.39 13.90
C GLU A 111 5.94 -10.74 12.50
N ARG A 112 5.39 -9.72 11.82
CA ARG A 112 4.95 -9.84 10.43
C ARG A 112 6.17 -10.04 9.53
N PRO A 113 6.05 -10.75 8.39
CA PRO A 113 7.16 -10.90 7.46
C PRO A 113 7.70 -9.51 7.06
N LYS A 114 9.03 -9.35 7.07
CA LYS A 114 9.64 -8.10 6.62
C LYS A 114 9.28 -7.89 5.15
N VAL A 115 8.58 -6.79 4.87
CA VAL A 115 8.24 -6.37 3.52
C VAL A 115 9.56 -6.13 2.78
N ALA A 116 9.76 -6.81 1.65
CA ALA A 116 11.03 -6.76 0.89
C ALA A 116 11.39 -5.36 0.39
N PHE A 117 10.43 -4.42 0.38
CA PHE A 117 10.59 -3.04 -0.07
C PHE A 117 10.00 -2.05 0.95
N PRO A 118 10.61 -1.85 2.14
CA PRO A 118 10.03 -1.08 3.24
C PRO A 118 9.93 0.44 2.96
N HIS A 119 10.42 0.91 1.81
CA HIS A 119 10.38 2.31 1.41
C HIS A 119 8.95 2.71 1.01
N ALA A 120 8.17 3.06 2.02
CA ALA A 120 6.86 3.67 1.88
C ALA A 120 6.64 4.72 2.98
N PRO A 121 5.69 5.65 2.81
CA PRO A 121 5.37 6.63 3.84
C PRO A 121 4.97 5.95 5.16
N THR A 122 5.30 6.59 6.27
CA THR A 122 4.92 6.15 7.62
C THR A 122 3.95 7.14 8.29
N ILE A 123 3.60 8.21 7.59
CA ILE A 123 2.59 9.16 8.04
C ILE A 123 1.22 8.49 8.07
N GLN A 124 0.30 9.06 8.85
CA GLN A 124 -1.10 8.63 8.86
C GLN A 124 -1.69 8.75 7.45
N ILE A 125 -2.47 7.74 7.03
CA ILE A 125 -3.12 7.73 5.72
C ILE A 125 -4.01 8.98 5.59
N PRO A 126 -3.74 9.87 4.60
CA PRO A 126 -4.53 11.08 4.41
C PRO A 126 -5.99 10.78 4.09
N ARG A 127 -6.89 11.46 4.82
CA ARG A 127 -8.34 11.39 4.64
C ARG A 127 -8.90 12.81 4.59
N ARG A 128 -9.91 13.03 3.75
CA ARG A 128 -10.64 14.30 3.68
C ARG A 128 -11.56 14.44 4.90
N PRO A 129 -11.92 15.68 5.30
CA PRO A 129 -12.81 15.92 6.45
C PRO A 129 -14.18 15.23 6.36
N ASP A 130 -14.66 14.98 5.15
CA ASP A 130 -15.92 14.31 4.83
C ASP A 130 -15.82 12.77 4.75
N GLY A 131 -14.66 12.18 5.10
CA GLY A 131 -14.48 10.74 5.27
C GLY A 131 -13.74 9.94 4.18
N PRO A 132 -13.75 10.30 2.88
CA PRO A 132 -13.02 9.53 1.87
C PRO A 132 -11.50 9.75 1.96
N LEU A 133 -10.74 8.90 1.27
CA LEU A 133 -9.30 9.08 1.13
C LEU A 133 -8.99 10.39 0.40
N ASP A 134 -7.88 11.03 0.79
CA ASP A 134 -7.33 12.14 0.05
C ASP A 134 -6.26 11.62 -0.92
N ILE A 135 -6.71 11.22 -2.12
CA ILE A 135 -5.82 10.62 -3.14
C ILE A 135 -4.71 11.59 -3.54
N LEU A 136 -4.99 12.88 -3.64
CA LEU A 136 -3.96 13.88 -3.95
C LEU A 136 -2.84 13.88 -2.90
N GLN A 137 -3.19 13.91 -1.61
CA GLN A 137 -2.20 13.87 -0.54
C GLN A 137 -1.48 12.52 -0.46
N ILE A 138 -2.17 11.42 -0.76
CA ILE A 138 -1.56 10.09 -0.86
C ILE A 138 -0.48 10.09 -1.97
N ILE A 139 -0.82 10.56 -3.17
CA ILE A 139 0.14 10.62 -4.29
C ILE A 139 1.32 11.54 -3.94
N LYS A 140 1.07 12.71 -3.34
CA LYS A 140 2.15 13.59 -2.85
C LYS A 140 3.09 12.89 -1.86
N ALA A 141 2.55 12.08 -0.95
CA ALA A 141 3.35 11.33 0.02
C ALA A 141 4.13 10.18 -0.63
N VAL A 142 3.59 9.57 -1.69
CA VAL A 142 4.18 8.40 -2.37
C VAL A 142 5.32 8.78 -3.31
N LEU A 143 5.21 9.88 -4.05
CA LEU A 143 6.20 10.30 -5.06
C LEU A 143 7.65 10.38 -4.53
N PRO A 144 7.92 10.86 -3.30
CA PRO A 144 9.26 10.84 -2.71
C PRO A 144 9.90 9.46 -2.51
N PHE A 145 9.12 8.38 -2.59
CA PHE A 145 9.57 7.00 -2.39
C PHE A 145 9.81 6.23 -3.70
N PHE A 146 9.70 6.90 -4.85
CA PHE A 146 10.11 6.35 -6.14
C PHE A 146 11.64 6.16 -6.15
N ASP A 147 12.09 4.98 -6.56
CA ASP A 147 13.52 4.67 -6.61
C ASP A 147 14.20 5.45 -7.75
N ARG A 148 14.99 6.46 -7.40
CA ARG A 148 15.68 7.31 -8.38
C ARG A 148 16.71 6.55 -9.22
N SER A 149 17.39 5.57 -8.63
CA SER A 149 18.39 4.76 -9.33
C SER A 149 17.72 3.90 -10.41
N PHE A 150 16.53 3.40 -10.11
CA PHE A 150 15.64 2.74 -11.05
C PHE A 150 15.14 3.75 -12.10
N MET A 151 14.53 4.87 -11.67
CA MET A 151 13.96 5.89 -12.56
C MET A 151 14.99 6.50 -13.54
N THR A 152 16.26 6.59 -13.16
CA THR A 152 17.34 7.06 -14.06
C THR A 152 17.51 6.16 -15.28
N ASN A 153 17.28 4.86 -15.13
CA ASN A 153 17.60 3.84 -16.15
C ASN A 153 16.37 3.32 -16.91
N VAL A 154 15.17 3.42 -16.34
CA VAL A 154 13.93 2.85 -16.90
C VAL A 154 13.56 3.38 -18.29
N SER A 155 13.91 4.62 -18.64
CA SER A 155 13.70 5.11 -20.02
C SER A 155 14.47 4.27 -21.04
N ARG A 156 15.68 3.81 -20.69
CA ARG A 156 16.51 2.95 -21.54
C ARG A 156 16.00 1.51 -21.61
N TRP A 157 15.35 1.03 -20.55
CA TRP A 157 14.88 -0.36 -20.46
C TRP A 157 13.45 -0.56 -20.95
N SER A 158 12.62 0.49 -20.89
CA SER A 158 11.22 0.42 -21.33
C SER A 158 11.03 0.70 -22.82
N TYR A 159 12.03 1.26 -23.52
CA TYR A 159 12.02 1.47 -24.97
C TYR A 159 10.75 2.19 -25.49
N LYS A 160 10.16 3.11 -24.73
CA LYS A 160 9.13 4.02 -25.25
C LYS A 160 9.80 5.30 -25.71
N GLU A 161 9.38 5.79 -26.87
CA GLU A 161 9.87 7.02 -27.47
C GLU A 161 8.76 8.06 -27.50
N ALA A 162 9.07 9.28 -27.06
CA ALA A 162 8.19 10.43 -27.19
C ALA A 162 8.27 10.99 -28.62
N ARG A 163 7.56 10.35 -29.56
CA ARG A 163 7.64 10.71 -31.01
C ARG A 163 6.90 11.99 -31.39
N HIS A 164 5.95 12.41 -30.56
CA HIS A 164 4.99 13.47 -30.88
C HIS A 164 5.01 14.65 -29.91
N VAL A 165 5.83 14.56 -28.85
CA VAL A 165 6.01 15.61 -27.85
C VAL A 165 7.49 15.80 -27.58
N VAL A 166 7.89 17.04 -27.32
CA VAL A 166 9.29 17.40 -27.12
C VAL A 166 9.69 17.09 -25.67
N VAL A 167 10.80 16.39 -25.50
CA VAL A 167 11.38 16.02 -24.20
C VAL A 167 12.87 16.32 -24.25
N GLN A 168 13.37 17.13 -23.31
CA GLN A 168 14.75 17.62 -23.29
C GLN A 168 15.16 18.31 -24.61
N GLY A 169 14.25 19.08 -25.19
CA GLY A 169 14.46 19.84 -26.42
C GLY A 169 14.45 19.02 -27.71
N SER A 170 14.17 17.71 -27.66
CA SER A 170 14.13 16.83 -28.83
C SER A 170 12.86 15.96 -28.88
N LEU A 171 12.45 15.58 -30.09
CA LEU A 171 11.51 14.48 -30.32
C LEU A 171 12.25 13.14 -30.26
N GLU A 172 11.49 12.04 -30.17
CA GLU A 172 12.01 10.66 -30.19
C GLU A 172 12.93 10.33 -29.00
N THR A 173 12.87 11.14 -27.95
CA THR A 173 13.58 10.89 -26.69
C THR A 173 12.95 9.68 -25.98
N LEU A 174 13.81 8.84 -25.39
CA LEU A 174 13.36 7.70 -24.58
C LEU A 174 12.72 8.19 -23.27
N VAL A 175 11.52 7.69 -23.00
CA VAL A 175 10.73 8.01 -21.81
C VAL A 175 10.22 6.74 -21.14
N PRO A 176 9.91 6.76 -19.83
CA PRO A 176 9.35 5.59 -19.16
C PRO A 176 7.96 5.23 -19.71
N ARG A 177 7.66 3.93 -19.75
CA ARG A 177 6.31 3.42 -20.02
C ARG A 177 5.44 3.47 -18.76
N GLU A 178 4.13 3.43 -18.97
CA GLU A 178 3.10 3.39 -17.91
C GLU A 178 3.37 2.30 -16.86
N SER A 179 3.73 1.10 -17.32
CA SER A 179 4.05 -0.05 -16.46
C SER A 179 5.19 0.19 -15.47
N VAL A 180 6.08 1.16 -15.75
CA VAL A 180 7.14 1.56 -14.82
C VAL A 180 6.55 2.30 -13.62
N TYR A 181 5.68 3.26 -13.89
CA TYR A 181 4.99 4.03 -12.86
C TYR A 181 3.99 3.16 -12.10
N GLU A 182 3.29 2.27 -12.79
CA GLU A 182 2.39 1.26 -12.20
C GLU A 182 3.13 0.41 -11.16
N GLY A 183 4.30 -0.16 -11.52
CA GLY A 183 5.09 -0.99 -10.62
C GLY A 183 5.58 -0.24 -9.37
N GLU A 184 6.10 0.97 -9.55
CA GLU A 184 6.58 1.79 -8.41
C GLU A 184 5.43 2.24 -7.52
N LEU A 185 4.34 2.72 -8.11
CA LEU A 185 3.16 3.17 -7.37
C LEU A 185 2.54 2.01 -6.58
N LEU A 186 2.35 0.85 -7.22
CA LEU A 186 1.82 -0.35 -6.56
C LEU A 186 2.73 -0.80 -5.42
N ARG A 187 4.04 -0.88 -5.65
CA ARG A 187 5.02 -1.28 -4.62
C ARG A 187 4.86 -0.42 -3.37
N ILE A 188 4.76 0.89 -3.53
CA ILE A 188 4.69 1.83 -2.40
C ILE A 188 3.30 1.79 -1.75
N LEU A 189 2.22 1.85 -2.54
CA LEU A 189 0.84 1.85 -2.04
C LEU A 189 0.49 0.55 -1.32
N ALA A 190 0.86 -0.62 -1.88
CA ALA A 190 0.60 -1.91 -1.24
C ALA A 190 1.37 -2.04 0.09
N ASN A 191 2.55 -1.43 0.21
CA ASN A 191 3.31 -1.47 1.46
C ASN A 191 2.76 -0.49 2.50
N TRP A 192 2.21 0.64 2.08
CA TRP A 192 1.68 1.66 2.99
C TRP A 192 0.23 1.41 3.41
N LEU A 193 -0.65 1.17 2.45
CA LEU A 193 -2.10 1.17 2.66
C LEU A 193 -2.66 -0.20 3.07
N SER A 194 -1.92 -1.30 2.86
CA SER A 194 -2.40 -2.66 3.12
C SER A 194 -2.77 -2.93 4.59
N ALA A 195 -2.31 -2.10 5.52
CA ALA A 195 -2.71 -2.18 6.92
C ALA A 195 -4.19 -1.82 7.14
N GLU A 196 -4.82 -1.04 6.25
CA GLU A 196 -6.19 -0.54 6.42
C GLU A 196 -7.12 -0.88 5.25
N MET A 197 -6.60 -1.11 4.04
CA MET A 197 -7.42 -1.30 2.83
C MET A 197 -6.75 -2.16 1.78
N GLN A 198 -7.55 -2.60 0.79
CA GLN A 198 -7.02 -3.35 -0.34
C GLN A 198 -6.50 -2.41 -1.41
N VAL A 199 -5.31 -2.72 -1.95
CA VAL A 199 -4.76 -2.11 -3.15
C VAL A 199 -4.56 -3.23 -4.16
N THR A 200 -5.16 -3.09 -5.33
CA THR A 200 -5.10 -4.11 -6.39
C THR A 200 -4.61 -3.48 -7.68
N ASN A 201 -3.64 -4.14 -8.32
CA ASN A 201 -3.14 -3.77 -9.63
C ASN A 201 -3.86 -4.57 -10.73
N GLN A 202 -3.98 -4.00 -11.92
CA GLN A 202 -4.64 -4.62 -13.08
C GLN A 202 -5.98 -5.24 -12.68
N TYR A 203 -6.80 -4.44 -11.98
CA TYR A 203 -8.07 -4.91 -11.44
C TYR A 203 -8.99 -5.29 -12.59
N HIS A 204 -9.27 -6.58 -12.71
CA HIS A 204 -10.10 -7.10 -13.80
C HIS A 204 -11.57 -6.76 -13.58
N ILE A 205 -12.14 -6.07 -14.56
CA ILE A 205 -13.54 -5.66 -14.56
C ILE A 205 -14.26 -6.41 -15.66
N THR A 206 -15.32 -7.13 -15.28
CA THR A 206 -16.24 -7.73 -16.25
C THR A 206 -17.21 -6.67 -16.75
N GLY A 207 -17.13 -6.30 -18.03
CA GLY A 207 -18.11 -5.42 -18.66
C GLY A 207 -19.44 -6.13 -18.97
N THR A 208 -20.36 -5.43 -19.62
CA THR A 208 -21.54 -6.06 -20.22
C THR A 208 -21.10 -6.89 -21.45
N GLY A 209 -21.15 -8.23 -21.36
CA GLY A 209 -20.76 -9.15 -22.44
C GLY A 209 -19.48 -9.96 -22.15
N GLN A 210 -18.73 -10.32 -23.20
CA GLN A 210 -17.43 -11.04 -23.12
C GLN A 210 -16.20 -10.11 -23.07
N SER A 211 -16.40 -8.79 -22.93
CA SER A 211 -15.29 -7.83 -22.89
C SER A 211 -14.63 -7.81 -21.51
N HIS A 212 -13.32 -8.07 -21.49
CA HIS A 212 -12.48 -7.98 -20.30
C HIS A 212 -11.74 -6.66 -20.28
N TYR A 213 -11.93 -5.87 -19.21
CA TYR A 213 -11.20 -4.62 -18.98
C TYR A 213 -10.31 -4.74 -17.74
N PHE A 214 -9.28 -3.91 -17.65
CA PHE A 214 -8.41 -3.83 -16.48
C PHE A 214 -8.09 -2.38 -16.15
N CYS A 215 -8.40 -1.98 -14.91
CA CYS A 215 -7.97 -0.69 -14.36
C CYS A 215 -6.58 -0.85 -13.74
N ASP A 216 -5.69 0.12 -13.97
CA ASP A 216 -4.29 0.00 -13.56
C ASP A 216 -4.20 -0.19 -12.04
N VAL A 217 -4.78 0.70 -11.24
CA VAL A 217 -4.81 0.54 -9.78
C VAL A 217 -6.22 0.78 -9.24
N VAL A 218 -6.67 -0.07 -8.31
CA VAL A 218 -7.87 0.16 -7.51
C VAL A 218 -7.50 0.18 -6.04
N VAL A 219 -7.83 1.27 -5.37
CA VAL A 219 -7.74 1.41 -3.91
C VAL A 219 -9.15 1.24 -3.35
N ASP A 220 -9.37 0.27 -2.47
CA ASP A 220 -10.70 -0.07 -1.97
C ASP A 220 -10.81 0.09 -0.44
N PRO A 221 -11.10 1.32 0.03
CA PRO A 221 -11.50 1.55 1.41
C PRO A 221 -12.93 1.02 1.64
N GLU A 222 -13.05 -0.09 2.38
CA GLU A 222 -14.34 -0.60 2.89
C GLU A 222 -15.41 -0.93 1.83
N ASN A 223 -15.02 -1.47 0.66
CA ASN A 223 -15.89 -1.76 -0.50
C ASN A 223 -16.41 -0.50 -1.22
N ASN A 224 -15.64 0.59 -1.18
CA ASN A 224 -15.86 1.80 -1.97
C ASN A 224 -14.68 1.98 -2.91
N PRO A 225 -14.63 1.26 -4.05
CA PRO A 225 -13.48 1.23 -4.93
C PRO A 225 -13.20 2.60 -5.54
N ILE A 226 -11.93 3.01 -5.51
CA ILE A 226 -11.43 4.22 -6.15
C ILE A 226 -10.49 3.79 -7.28
N PRO A 227 -10.94 3.81 -8.54
CA PRO A 227 -10.09 3.53 -9.69
C PRO A 227 -9.08 4.66 -9.92
N VAL A 228 -7.85 4.25 -10.19
CA VAL A 228 -6.72 5.09 -10.52
C VAL A 228 -6.13 4.59 -11.83
N GLU A 229 -6.34 5.37 -12.88
CA GLU A 229 -5.78 5.15 -14.21
C GLU A 229 -4.44 5.89 -14.33
N LEU A 230 -3.47 5.26 -14.96
CA LEU A 230 -2.16 5.85 -15.21
C LEU A 230 -2.03 6.23 -16.68
N MET A 231 -1.25 7.28 -16.93
CA MET A 231 -0.78 7.63 -18.25
C MET A 231 0.69 7.99 -18.13
N ALA A 232 1.48 7.60 -19.14
CA ALA A 232 2.84 8.08 -19.31
C ALA A 232 2.95 9.01 -20.53
N THR A 233 3.93 9.92 -20.53
CA THR A 233 4.27 10.88 -21.62
C THR A 233 3.66 10.52 -22.97
N GLY A 234 2.72 11.33 -23.43
CA GLY A 234 1.89 11.03 -24.61
C GLY A 234 1.26 12.29 -25.18
N THR A 235 0.43 12.10 -26.20
CA THR A 235 -0.24 13.18 -26.93
C THR A 235 -1.54 13.62 -26.26
N THR A 236 -2.16 14.67 -26.81
CA THR A 236 -3.52 15.08 -26.39
C THR A 236 -4.54 13.99 -26.67
N THR A 237 -4.44 13.29 -27.80
CA THR A 237 -5.34 12.17 -28.14
C THR A 237 -5.18 11.01 -27.14
N ASP A 238 -3.95 10.72 -26.71
CA ASP A 238 -3.72 9.72 -25.67
C ASP A 238 -4.39 10.14 -24.36
N PHE A 239 -4.22 11.40 -23.95
CA PHE A 239 -4.85 11.93 -22.74
C PHE A 239 -6.38 11.81 -22.77
N GLU A 240 -7.02 12.23 -23.88
CA GLU A 240 -8.47 12.12 -24.06
C GLU A 240 -8.95 10.66 -23.99
N ALA A 241 -8.17 9.72 -24.55
CA ALA A 241 -8.49 8.30 -24.46
C ALA A 241 -8.45 7.78 -23.01
N HIS A 242 -7.44 8.19 -22.22
CA HIS A 242 -7.35 7.82 -20.80
C HIS A 242 -8.45 8.48 -19.95
N VAL A 243 -8.88 9.71 -20.27
CA VAL A 243 -10.05 10.35 -19.64
C VAL A 243 -11.31 9.48 -19.82
N VAL A 244 -11.59 9.07 -21.06
CA VAL A 244 -12.74 8.20 -21.37
C VAL A 244 -12.63 6.85 -20.63
N LYS A 245 -11.44 6.24 -20.61
CA LYS A 245 -11.17 4.98 -19.91
C LYS A 245 -11.41 5.10 -18.39
N THR A 246 -10.94 6.19 -17.79
CA THR A 246 -11.11 6.47 -16.34
C THR A 246 -12.58 6.64 -15.96
N ILE A 247 -13.34 7.41 -16.73
CA ILE A 247 -14.79 7.60 -16.53
C ILE A 247 -15.54 6.26 -16.68
N MET A 248 -15.15 5.45 -17.66
CA MET A 248 -15.72 4.12 -17.85
C MET A 248 -15.47 3.21 -16.62
N TYR A 249 -14.25 3.19 -16.09
CA TYR A 249 -13.90 2.40 -14.89
C TYR A 249 -14.65 2.84 -13.66
N LYS A 250 -14.76 4.16 -13.45
CA LYS A 250 -15.61 4.73 -12.41
C LYS A 250 -17.03 4.15 -12.46
N ARG A 251 -17.63 4.17 -13.65
CA ARG A 251 -19.00 3.66 -13.87
C ARG A 251 -19.10 2.16 -13.61
N LEU A 252 -18.18 1.37 -14.16
CA LEU A 252 -18.24 -0.10 -14.05
C LEU A 252 -18.03 -0.60 -12.62
N LEU A 253 -17.24 0.12 -11.82
CA LEU A 253 -17.00 -0.20 -10.41
C LEU A 253 -18.03 0.41 -9.46
N GLY A 254 -18.96 1.24 -9.97
CA GLY A 254 -19.90 1.98 -9.12
C GLY A 254 -19.22 3.01 -8.21
N ALA A 255 -18.04 3.48 -8.61
CA ALA A 255 -17.21 4.39 -7.82
C ALA A 255 -17.78 5.83 -7.81
N THR A 256 -17.64 6.49 -6.67
CA THR A 256 -18.06 7.88 -6.48
C THR A 256 -17.09 8.87 -7.14
N GLU A 257 -15.81 8.54 -7.17
CA GLU A 257 -14.73 9.30 -7.80
C GLU A 257 -13.76 8.38 -8.56
N ALA A 258 -12.97 8.95 -9.45
CA ALA A 258 -11.89 8.27 -10.16
C ALA A 258 -10.75 9.23 -10.46
N TRP A 259 -9.52 8.71 -10.52
CA TRP A 259 -8.32 9.54 -10.69
C TRP A 259 -7.55 9.12 -11.92
N LEU A 260 -7.18 10.07 -12.78
CA LEU A 260 -6.18 9.89 -13.83
C LEU A 260 -4.87 10.55 -13.39
N ILE A 261 -3.80 9.78 -13.34
CA ILE A 261 -2.46 10.27 -13.01
C ILE A 261 -1.59 10.19 -14.26
N ASN A 262 -1.27 11.36 -14.82
CA ASN A 262 -0.41 11.49 -15.99
C ASN A 262 1.02 11.83 -15.57
N PHE A 263 1.94 10.88 -15.69
CA PHE A 263 3.37 11.08 -15.55
C PHE A 263 3.97 11.53 -16.89
N THR A 264 4.55 12.72 -16.92
CA THR A 264 5.07 13.30 -18.17
C THR A 264 6.46 13.90 -18.01
N MET A 265 7.28 13.68 -19.03
CA MET A 265 8.56 14.35 -19.23
C MET A 265 8.49 15.43 -20.31
N GLU A 266 7.30 15.73 -20.84
CA GLU A 266 7.12 16.75 -21.88
C GLU A 266 7.60 18.13 -21.40
N ASP A 267 8.39 18.78 -22.25
CA ASP A 267 8.97 20.08 -21.95
C ASP A 267 7.87 21.12 -21.73
N LYS A 268 7.99 21.88 -20.63
CA LYS A 268 7.08 22.99 -20.27
C LYS A 268 5.61 22.58 -20.14
N TYR A 269 5.32 21.30 -19.89
CA TYR A 269 3.96 20.78 -19.82
C TYR A 269 3.04 21.57 -18.88
N SER A 270 3.56 22.09 -17.76
CA SER A 270 2.78 22.91 -16.82
C SER A 270 2.20 24.20 -17.41
N GLN A 271 2.72 24.68 -18.55
CA GLN A 271 2.22 25.86 -19.26
C GLN A 271 1.05 25.54 -20.21
N HIS A 272 0.85 24.27 -20.56
CA HIS A 272 -0.14 23.82 -21.54
C HIS A 272 -0.79 22.49 -21.15
N ALA A 273 -0.85 22.22 -19.85
CA ALA A 273 -1.40 21.01 -19.26
C ALA A 273 -2.82 20.76 -19.77
N LYS A 274 -3.15 19.48 -19.99
CA LYS A 274 -4.43 19.07 -20.53
C LYS A 274 -5.37 18.73 -19.38
N TRP A 275 -6.56 19.31 -19.40
CA TRP A 275 -7.53 19.12 -18.34
C TRP A 275 -8.82 18.53 -18.91
N PRO A 276 -9.54 17.73 -18.12
CA PRO A 276 -10.89 17.33 -18.46
C PRO A 276 -11.82 18.54 -18.45
N THR A 277 -12.98 18.39 -19.07
CA THR A 277 -14.05 19.39 -19.06
C THR A 277 -14.64 19.57 -17.66
N ASP A 278 -15.29 20.71 -17.42
CA ASP A 278 -15.97 20.97 -16.14
C ASP A 278 -17.09 19.94 -15.86
N GLU A 279 -17.72 19.40 -16.89
CA GLU A 279 -18.74 18.35 -16.76
C GLU A 279 -18.11 17.03 -16.28
N GLU A 280 -16.97 16.65 -16.84
CA GLU A 280 -16.23 15.45 -16.41
C GLU A 280 -15.71 15.59 -14.98
N LEU A 281 -15.19 16.78 -14.61
CA LEU A 281 -14.77 17.08 -13.22
C LEU A 281 -15.93 16.96 -12.24
N LYS A 282 -17.10 17.53 -12.56
CA LYS A 282 -18.32 17.40 -11.75
C LYS A 282 -18.88 15.98 -11.74
N GLY A 283 -18.60 15.22 -12.79
CA GLY A 283 -18.88 13.79 -12.88
C GLY A 283 -18.01 12.92 -11.95
N GLY A 284 -17.08 13.52 -11.20
CA GLY A 284 -16.20 12.86 -10.24
C GLY A 284 -14.91 12.31 -10.85
N LEU A 285 -14.49 12.81 -12.01
CA LEU A 285 -13.14 12.62 -12.52
C LEU A 285 -12.20 13.64 -11.88
N SER A 286 -11.04 13.18 -11.44
CA SER A 286 -9.95 14.02 -10.94
C SER A 286 -8.68 13.72 -11.74
N VAL A 287 -7.84 14.73 -11.95
CA VAL A 287 -6.59 14.57 -12.70
C VAL A 287 -5.40 15.10 -11.90
N ILE A 288 -4.32 14.33 -11.87
CA ILE A 288 -3.00 14.74 -11.40
C ILE A 288 -2.02 14.65 -12.56
N HIS A 289 -1.27 15.72 -12.81
CA HIS A 289 -0.08 15.67 -13.66
C HIS A 289 1.16 15.64 -12.78
N VAL A 290 2.04 14.67 -13.04
CA VAL A 290 3.36 14.56 -12.44
C VAL A 290 4.38 14.85 -13.53
N CYS A 291 4.83 16.10 -13.61
CA CYS A 291 5.88 16.52 -14.53
C CYS A 291 7.24 16.26 -13.89
N HIS A 292 8.12 15.52 -14.56
CA HIS A 292 9.42 15.19 -13.98
C HIS A 292 10.55 15.15 -15.00
N ASN A 293 11.79 15.27 -14.52
CA ASN A 293 12.99 15.01 -15.32
C ASN A 293 13.36 13.52 -15.30
N GLN A 294 14.34 13.15 -16.13
CA GLN A 294 14.69 11.75 -16.40
C GLN A 294 15.05 10.93 -15.15
N ASP A 295 15.73 11.52 -14.17
CA ASP A 295 16.16 10.84 -12.93
C ASP A 295 15.18 11.02 -11.77
N PHE A 296 14.01 11.62 -12.04
CA PHE A 296 12.98 11.90 -11.03
C PHE A 296 13.48 12.81 -9.88
N SER A 297 14.55 13.58 -10.12
CA SER A 297 15.11 14.48 -9.12
C SER A 297 14.36 15.81 -8.99
N ASN A 298 13.67 16.19 -10.06
CA ASN A 298 12.82 17.36 -10.14
C ASN A 298 11.41 16.90 -10.52
N VAL A 299 10.47 17.06 -9.59
CA VAL A 299 9.06 16.68 -9.76
C VAL A 299 8.18 17.89 -9.46
N GLN A 300 7.34 18.22 -10.42
CA GLN A 300 6.32 19.25 -10.33
C GLN A 300 4.94 18.59 -10.46
N LEU A 301 4.05 18.92 -9.54
CA LEU A 301 2.70 18.38 -9.49
C LEU A 301 1.67 19.44 -9.82
N LEU A 302 0.73 19.10 -10.71
CA LEU A 302 -0.48 19.86 -10.97
C LEU A 302 -1.66 18.95 -10.67
N ALA A 303 -2.76 19.51 -10.17
CA ALA A 303 -3.98 18.72 -9.99
C ALA A 303 -5.22 19.56 -10.25
N LYS A 304 -6.28 18.91 -10.73
CA LYS A 304 -7.60 19.52 -10.89
C LYS A 304 -8.68 18.50 -10.55
N PHE A 305 -9.59 18.89 -9.66
CA PHE A 305 -10.64 18.03 -9.12
C PHE A 305 -11.80 18.87 -8.58
N SER A 306 -12.97 18.27 -8.42
CA SER A 306 -14.12 18.91 -7.76
C SER A 306 -14.12 18.59 -6.27
N ASN A 307 -14.36 19.58 -5.42
CA ASN A 307 -14.61 19.34 -4.00
C ASN A 307 -16.06 18.87 -3.76
N SER A 308 -16.43 18.59 -2.50
CA SER A 308 -17.78 18.14 -2.13
C SER A 308 -18.88 19.21 -2.32
N SER A 309 -18.54 20.43 -2.71
CA SER A 309 -19.47 21.50 -3.09
C SER A 309 -19.53 21.74 -4.61
N ASP A 310 -19.03 20.80 -5.42
CA ASP A 310 -18.91 20.90 -6.88
C ASP A 310 -18.08 22.11 -7.38
N GLU A 311 -17.24 22.66 -6.51
CA GLU A 311 -16.28 23.70 -6.89
C GLU A 311 -15.00 23.04 -7.41
N THR A 312 -14.57 23.48 -8.58
CA THR A 312 -13.31 23.05 -9.19
C THR A 312 -12.12 23.65 -8.43
N ILE A 313 -11.31 22.78 -7.84
CA ILE A 313 -10.05 23.11 -7.20
C ILE A 313 -8.91 22.85 -8.18
N GLU A 314 -7.96 23.80 -8.25
CA GLU A 314 -6.77 23.69 -9.09
C GLU A 314 -5.51 23.89 -8.23
N VAL A 315 -4.64 22.89 -8.24
CA VAL A 315 -3.30 22.98 -7.66
C VAL A 315 -2.35 23.42 -8.76
N GLN A 316 -1.86 24.64 -8.63
CA GLN A 316 -0.86 25.20 -9.52
C GLN A 316 0.49 24.53 -9.27
N ALA A 317 1.24 24.36 -10.36
CA ALA A 317 2.50 23.66 -10.52
C ALA A 317 3.45 23.67 -9.29
N GLU A 318 3.16 22.78 -8.35
CA GLU A 318 3.81 22.69 -7.05
C GLU A 318 5.08 21.87 -7.16
N MET A 319 6.19 22.46 -6.73
CA MET A 319 7.47 21.75 -6.66
C MET A 319 7.47 20.85 -5.43
N LEU A 320 7.59 19.53 -5.65
CA LEU A 320 7.75 18.59 -4.56
C LEU A 320 9.22 18.58 -4.12
N ASN A 321 9.59 19.53 -3.27
CA ASN A 321 10.92 19.58 -2.66
C ASN A 321 10.95 18.69 -1.41
N GLY A 322 11.06 17.38 -1.59
CA GLY A 322 11.13 16.42 -0.49
C GLY A 322 12.56 16.17 0.01
N VAL A 323 12.69 15.68 1.25
CA VAL A 323 13.85 14.84 1.61
C VAL A 323 13.64 13.52 0.89
N TRP A 324 14.34 13.37 -0.23
CA TRP A 324 14.30 12.16 -1.04
C TRP A 324 15.16 11.11 -0.36
N ASN A 325 14.58 9.94 -0.08
CA ASN A 325 15.30 8.81 0.50
C ASN A 325 16.23 8.16 -0.52
#